data_AF-A0A1X9T068-F1
#
_entry.id   AF-A0A1X9T068-F1
#
_cell.length_a   1.000
_cell.length_b   1.000
_cell.length_c   1.000
_cell.angle_alpha   90.00
_cell.angle_beta   90.00
_cell.angle_gamma   90.00
#
_symmetry.space_group_name_H-M   'P 1'
#
loop_
_entity.id
_entity.type
_entity.pdbx_description
1 polymer ?
#
loop_
_entity_poly.entity_id
_entity_poly.type
_entity_poly.pdbx_seq_one_letter_code
_entity_poly.pdbx_strand_id
1 'polypeptide(L)'
;MRSFEIINHIINDPKYKNLKAAKEARNLLNLLGAAKSKLIKFSYQKDGILFIAVVHPLAKFELNHDSIKFQIKNLLNTYISNNPNSALQPINNVVIFITKLKNFQEVSPQQKPIFIERSDGLFKNSAKDEQIYTLFEKLRESINANR
;
A
#
# COMPACT_ATOMS: atom_id res chain seq x y z
N MET A 1 -31.42 -5.70 4.99
CA MET A 1 -30.15 -5.81 5.74
C MET A 1 -29.16 -4.80 5.21
N ARG A 2 -28.52 -4.03 6.10
CA ARG A 2 -27.42 -3.13 5.70
C ARG A 2 -26.16 -3.97 5.45
N SER A 3 -25.27 -3.49 4.59
CA SER A 3 -24.00 -4.16 4.26
C SER A 3 -23.17 -4.56 5.48
N PHE A 4 -23.17 -3.74 6.54
CA PHE A 4 -22.51 -4.03 7.81
C PHE A 4 -23.05 -5.28 8.53
N GLU A 5 -24.36 -5.50 8.50
CA GLU A 5 -25.00 -6.64 9.17
C GLU A 5 -24.62 -7.96 8.48
N ILE A 6 -24.57 -7.94 7.15
CA ILE A 6 -24.14 -9.07 6.32
C ILE A 6 -22.68 -9.44 6.64
N ILE A 7 -21.80 -8.44 6.71
CA ILE A 7 -20.38 -8.64 7.04
C ILE A 7 -20.23 -9.24 8.44
N ASN A 8 -20.94 -8.72 9.45
CA ASN A 8 -20.86 -9.25 10.81
C ASN A 8 -21.43 -10.67 10.91
N HIS A 9 -22.50 -10.98 10.18
CA HIS A 9 -23.03 -12.33 10.11
C HIS A 9 -21.98 -13.31 9.56
N ILE A 10 -21.32 -12.97 8.45
CA ILE A 10 -20.27 -13.80 7.84
C ILE A 10 -19.08 -13.99 8.80
N ILE A 11 -18.63 -12.92 9.45
CA ILE A 11 -17.48 -12.97 10.37
C ILE A 11 -17.76 -13.83 11.61
N ASN A 12 -19.00 -13.86 12.08
CA ASN A 12 -19.39 -14.62 13.27
C ASN A 12 -19.70 -16.09 12.98
N ASP A 13 -19.83 -16.50 11.72
CA ASP A 13 -19.98 -17.92 11.36
C ASP A 13 -18.68 -18.69 11.71
N PRO A 14 -18.78 -19.84 12.42
CA PRO A 14 -17.64 -20.68 12.79
C PRO A 14 -16.70 -21.02 11.63
N LYS A 15 -17.21 -21.13 10.40
CA LYS A 15 -16.42 -21.41 9.19
C LYS A 15 -15.36 -20.33 8.92
N TYR A 16 -15.58 -19.11 9.39
CA TYR A 16 -14.70 -17.96 9.18
C TYR A 16 -13.89 -17.58 10.44
N LYS A 17 -13.73 -18.50 11.40
CA LYS A 17 -12.96 -18.27 12.64
C LYS A 17 -11.57 -17.65 12.38
N ASN A 18 -10.85 -18.13 11.36
CA ASN A 18 -9.53 -17.61 10.99
C ASN A 18 -9.59 -16.15 10.51
N LEU A 19 -10.64 -15.78 9.79
CA LEU A 19 -10.85 -14.41 9.32
C LEU A 19 -11.22 -13.49 10.48
N LYS A 20 -12.06 -13.96 11.41
CA LYS A 20 -12.37 -13.24 12.65
C LYS A 20 -11.11 -13.01 13.48
N ALA A 21 -10.28 -14.03 13.68
CA ALA A 21 -9.00 -13.93 14.37
C ALA A 21 -8.04 -12.94 13.67
N ALA A 22 -7.93 -12.98 12.34
CA ALA A 22 -7.11 -12.03 11.59
C ALA A 22 -7.60 -10.58 11.76
N LYS A 23 -8.93 -10.35 11.76
CA LYS A 23 -9.53 -9.04 12.01
C LYS A 23 -9.24 -8.53 13.43
N GLU A 24 -9.39 -9.37 14.44
CA GLU A 24 -9.08 -9.05 15.83
C GLU A 24 -7.59 -8.75 16.01
N ALA A 25 -6.70 -9.57 15.41
CA ALA A 25 -5.27 -9.32 15.40
C ALA A 25 -4.92 -7.97 14.76
N ARG A 26 -5.55 -7.62 13.62
CA ARG A 26 -5.36 -6.31 12.97
C ARG A 26 -5.77 -5.17 13.91
N ASN A 27 -6.90 -5.29 14.57
CA ASN A 27 -7.38 -4.27 15.51
C ASN A 27 -6.42 -4.07 16.68
N LEU A 28 -5.83 -5.15 17.21
CA LEU A 28 -4.81 -5.06 18.26
C LEU A 28 -3.52 -4.42 17.77
N LEU A 29 -3.04 -4.80 16.59
CA LEU A 29 -1.82 -4.24 16.01
C LEU A 29 -1.97 -2.73 15.71
N ASN A 30 -3.20 -2.24 15.52
CA ASN A 30 -3.46 -0.81 15.40
C ASN A 30 -3.20 -0.04 16.71
N LEU A 31 -3.22 -0.70 17.86
CA LEU A 31 -2.90 -0.11 19.17
C LEU A 31 -1.41 0.16 19.38
N LEU A 32 -0.53 -0.41 18.54
CA LEU A 32 0.92 -0.16 18.58
C LEU A 32 1.30 1.27 18.15
N GLY A 33 0.33 2.06 17.70
CA GLY A 33 0.51 3.41 17.19
C GLY A 33 0.50 3.47 15.66
N ALA A 34 0.12 4.63 15.13
CA ALA A 34 -0.08 4.85 13.70
C ALA A 34 1.20 4.64 12.85
N ALA A 35 2.37 4.92 13.41
CA ALA A 35 3.65 4.71 12.72
C ALA A 35 3.86 3.22 12.41
N LYS A 36 3.76 2.35 13.44
CA LYS A 36 4.01 0.92 13.34
C LYS A 36 2.87 0.18 12.62
N SER A 37 1.62 0.55 12.87
CA SER A 37 0.47 -0.16 12.29
C SER A 37 0.35 0.01 10.77
N LYS A 38 0.77 1.17 10.23
CA LYS A 38 0.82 1.45 8.79
C LYS A 38 1.82 0.58 8.03
N LEU A 39 2.88 0.13 8.70
CA LEU A 39 3.90 -0.75 8.12
C LEU A 39 3.38 -2.18 7.89
N ILE A 40 2.34 -2.56 8.64
CA ILE A 40 1.75 -3.89 8.63
C ILE A 40 0.66 -3.95 7.57
N LYS A 41 0.82 -4.87 6.61
CA LYS A 41 -0.17 -5.12 5.55
C LYS A 41 -1.28 -6.05 6.01
N PHE A 42 -0.92 -7.20 6.59
CA PHE A 42 -1.85 -8.14 7.20
C PHE A 42 -1.14 -8.98 8.26
N SER A 43 -1.93 -9.66 9.08
CA SER A 43 -1.43 -10.61 10.08
C SER A 43 -2.37 -11.81 10.18
N TYR A 44 -1.81 -12.93 10.63
CA TYR A 44 -2.58 -14.14 10.92
C TYR A 44 -1.86 -14.98 11.97
N GLN A 45 -2.60 -15.85 12.64
CA GLN A 45 -2.06 -16.81 13.59
C GLN A 45 -2.03 -18.20 12.98
N LYS A 46 -0.94 -18.93 13.21
CA LYS A 46 -0.81 -20.33 12.85
C LYS A 46 0.15 -21.00 13.82
N ASP A 47 -0.24 -22.15 14.37
CA ASP A 47 0.60 -23.01 15.23
C ASP A 47 1.24 -22.26 16.42
N GLY A 48 0.47 -21.37 17.07
CA GLY A 48 0.97 -20.56 18.20
C GLY A 48 1.96 -19.47 17.81
N ILE A 49 2.08 -19.16 16.51
CA ILE A 49 2.94 -18.09 15.98
C ILE A 49 2.05 -17.01 15.36
N LEU A 50 2.33 -15.75 15.68
CA LEU A 50 1.76 -14.61 14.97
C LEU A 50 2.65 -14.24 13.79
N PHE A 51 2.12 -14.39 12.59
CA PHE A 51 2.77 -13.97 11.36
C PHE A 51 2.32 -12.56 10.99
N ILE A 52 3.27 -11.66 10.81
CA ILE A 52 3.04 -10.26 10.43
C ILE A 52 3.69 -10.03 9.06
N ALA A 53 2.85 -9.68 8.08
CA ALA A 53 3.28 -9.35 6.74
C ALA A 53 3.53 -7.84 6.62
N VAL A 54 4.72 -7.46 6.17
CA VAL A 54 5.11 -6.08 5.87
C VAL A 54 5.39 -5.90 4.38
N VAL A 55 5.22 -4.68 3.88
CA VAL A 55 5.46 -4.36 2.46
C VAL A 55 6.92 -4.09 2.17
N HIS A 56 7.59 -3.30 3.03
CA HIS A 56 8.91 -2.77 2.76
C HIS A 56 10.00 -3.46 3.61
N PRO A 57 11.22 -3.69 3.10
CA PRO A 57 12.32 -4.23 3.91
C PRO A 57 12.65 -3.38 5.14
N LEU A 58 12.60 -2.05 5.03
CA LEU A 58 12.76 -1.14 6.17
C LEU A 58 11.71 -1.39 7.26
N ALA A 59 10.45 -1.64 6.87
CA ALA A 59 9.40 -2.00 7.81
C ALA A 59 9.70 -3.31 8.56
N LYS A 60 10.29 -4.29 7.85
CA LYS A 60 10.75 -5.53 8.49
C LYS A 60 11.85 -5.22 9.49
N PHE A 61 12.83 -4.39 9.12
CA PHE A 61 13.92 -4.02 10.03
C PHE A 61 13.39 -3.35 11.29
N GLU A 62 12.52 -2.34 11.16
CA GLU A 62 11.96 -1.59 12.27
C GLU A 62 11.10 -2.47 13.21
N LEU A 63 10.34 -3.42 12.68
CA LEU A 63 9.46 -4.25 13.51
C LEU A 63 10.16 -5.50 14.07
N ASN A 64 11.27 -5.96 13.47
CA ASN A 64 11.90 -7.24 13.81
C ASN A 64 12.84 -7.18 15.03
N HIS A 65 12.87 -6.06 15.75
CA HIS A 65 13.56 -5.98 17.04
C HIS A 65 12.91 -6.87 18.11
N ASP A 66 13.72 -7.50 18.95
CA ASP A 66 13.24 -8.44 19.97
C ASP A 66 12.31 -7.78 21.00
N SER A 67 12.60 -6.52 21.36
CA SER A 67 11.75 -5.72 22.25
C SER A 67 10.34 -5.53 21.70
N ILE A 68 10.22 -5.22 20.40
CA ILE A 68 8.92 -5.01 19.73
C ILE A 68 8.18 -6.34 19.62
N LYS A 69 8.85 -7.42 19.22
CA LYS A 69 8.24 -8.76 19.16
C LYS A 69 7.72 -9.19 20.53
N PHE A 70 8.47 -8.92 21.60
CA PHE A 70 8.05 -9.19 22.97
C PHE A 70 6.83 -8.34 23.38
N GLN A 71 6.83 -7.04 23.06
CA GLN A 71 5.68 -6.15 23.31
C GLN A 71 4.42 -6.65 22.58
N ILE A 72 4.54 -7.04 21.31
CA ILE A 72 3.42 -7.58 20.53
C ILE A 72 2.89 -8.87 21.15
N LYS A 73 3.79 -9.78 21.54
CA LYS A 73 3.42 -11.04 22.20
C LYS A 73 2.64 -10.78 23.49
N ASN A 74 3.17 -9.92 24.35
CA ASN A 74 2.55 -9.62 25.64
C ASN A 74 1.21 -8.91 25.45
N LEU A 75 1.13 -7.93 24.56
CA LEU A 75 -0.12 -7.23 24.25
C LEU A 75 -1.21 -8.22 23.82
N LEU A 76 -0.87 -9.15 22.92
CA LEU A 76 -1.83 -10.11 22.39
C LEU A 76 -2.28 -11.12 23.45
N ASN A 77 -1.34 -11.67 24.23
CA ASN A 77 -1.67 -12.63 25.29
C ASN A 77 -2.48 -11.97 26.42
N THR A 78 -2.14 -10.74 26.83
CA THR A 78 -2.92 -9.97 27.81
C THR A 78 -4.34 -9.69 27.31
N TYR A 79 -4.48 -9.35 26.03
CA TYR A 79 -5.81 -9.14 25.44
C TYR A 79 -6.67 -10.40 25.48
N ILE A 80 -6.09 -11.56 25.14
CA ILE A 80 -6.79 -12.85 25.18
C ILE A 80 -7.23 -13.18 26.60
N SER A 81 -6.34 -13.03 27.59
CA SER A 81 -6.68 -13.30 29.00
C SER A 81 -7.85 -12.45 29.50
N ASN A 82 -7.96 -11.20 29.01
CA ASN A 82 -9.05 -10.30 29.37
C ASN A 82 -10.34 -10.51 28.53
N ASN A 83 -10.27 -11.23 27.41
CA ASN A 83 -11.39 -11.41 26.47
C ASN A 83 -11.57 -12.90 26.11
N PRO A 84 -12.29 -13.68 26.94
CA PRO A 84 -12.46 -15.12 26.74
C PRO A 84 -13.24 -15.50 25.47
N ASN A 85 -14.03 -14.58 24.91
CA ASN A 85 -14.81 -14.79 23.68
C ASN A 85 -14.04 -14.45 22.38
N SER A 86 -12.74 -14.16 22.50
CA SER A 86 -11.86 -13.85 21.37
C SER A 86 -11.68 -15.06 20.44
N ALA A 87 -11.57 -14.81 19.13
CA ALA A 87 -11.21 -15.85 18.17
C ALA A 87 -9.70 -16.13 18.16
N LEU A 88 -8.90 -15.24 18.75
CA LEU A 88 -7.45 -15.36 18.87
C LEU A 88 -7.03 -16.49 19.81
N GLN A 89 -5.86 -17.05 19.54
CA GLN A 89 -5.22 -18.05 20.39
C GLN A 89 -3.93 -17.48 21.00
N PRO A 90 -3.51 -17.97 22.18
CA PRO A 90 -2.25 -17.57 22.79
C PRO A 90 -1.08 -17.86 21.86
N ILE A 91 -0.09 -16.97 21.86
CA ILE A 91 1.09 -17.09 20.99
C ILE A 91 2.39 -17.21 21.79
N ASN A 92 3.28 -18.00 21.25
CA ASN A 92 4.62 -18.23 21.77
C ASN A 92 5.66 -17.36 21.07
N ASN A 93 5.46 -17.08 19.78
CA ASN A 93 6.42 -16.37 18.95
C ASN A 93 5.75 -15.39 17.95
N VAL A 94 6.51 -14.41 17.48
CA VAL A 94 6.11 -13.44 16.47
C VAL A 94 7.12 -13.46 15.33
N VAL A 95 6.64 -13.70 14.11
CA VAL A 95 7.46 -13.76 12.90
C VAL A 95 7.04 -12.67 11.94
N ILE A 96 8.00 -11.83 11.53
CA ILE A 96 7.78 -10.74 10.59
C ILE A 96 8.43 -11.07 9.25
N PHE A 97 7.65 -11.00 8.18
CA PHE A 97 8.11 -11.35 6.84
C PHE A 97 7.65 -10.31 5.81
N ILE A 98 8.43 -10.18 4.75
CA ILE A 98 8.10 -9.30 3.63
C ILE A 98 7.13 -10.06 2.73
N THR A 99 5.97 -9.47 2.45
CA THR A 99 5.07 -10.02 1.44
C THR A 99 5.53 -9.58 0.06
N LYS A 100 5.48 -10.50 -0.93
CA LYS A 100 5.74 -10.13 -2.31
C LYS A 100 4.73 -9.05 -2.70
N LEU A 101 5.22 -7.95 -3.25
CA LEU A 101 4.36 -7.03 -3.98
C LEU A 101 3.67 -7.89 -5.06
N LYS A 102 2.33 -7.95 -5.04
CA LYS A 102 1.64 -8.32 -6.28
C LYS A 102 2.10 -7.26 -7.26
N ASN A 103 2.94 -7.63 -8.24
CA ASN A 103 3.19 -6.78 -9.39
C ASN A 103 1.81 -6.50 -9.96
N PHE A 104 1.28 -5.31 -9.69
CA PHE A 104 0.01 -4.91 -10.25
C PHE A 104 0.21 -4.90 -11.77
N GLN A 105 -0.82 -5.44 -12.43
CA GLN A 105 -0.93 -5.64 -13.87
C GLN A 105 -0.40 -4.43 -14.63
N GLU A 106 0.20 -4.70 -15.79
CA GLU A 106 0.65 -3.70 -16.76
C GLU A 106 -0.30 -2.51 -16.74
N VAL A 107 0.23 -1.36 -16.30
CA VAL A 107 -0.48 -0.09 -16.37
C VAL A 107 -0.92 0.04 -17.83
N SER A 108 -2.23 0.00 -18.07
CA SER A 108 -2.81 0.27 -19.40
C SER A 108 -2.10 1.51 -19.94
N PRO A 109 -1.65 1.52 -21.21
CA PRO A 109 -0.82 2.60 -21.74
C PRO A 109 -1.49 3.92 -21.39
N GLN A 110 -0.85 4.69 -20.50
CA GLN A 110 -1.35 6.00 -20.12
C GLN A 110 -1.53 6.76 -21.43
N GLN A 111 -2.75 7.23 -21.69
CA GLN A 111 -2.99 8.10 -22.84
C GLN A 111 -1.99 9.24 -22.71
N LYS A 112 -1.10 9.37 -23.70
CA LYS A 112 -0.11 10.45 -23.73
C LYS A 112 -0.89 11.76 -23.52
N PRO A 113 -0.46 12.62 -22.59
CA PRO A 113 -1.15 13.89 -22.39
C PRO A 113 -1.23 14.61 -23.74
N ILE A 114 -2.44 14.99 -24.14
CA ILE A 114 -2.65 15.82 -25.33
C ILE A 114 -2.05 17.17 -24.98
N PHE A 115 -0.86 17.46 -25.49
CA PHE A 115 -0.21 18.75 -25.31
C PHE A 115 -0.85 19.72 -26.28
N ILE A 116 -1.64 20.66 -25.76
CA ILE A 116 -2.19 21.76 -26.55
C ILE A 116 -1.09 22.80 -26.68
N GLU A 117 -0.57 22.99 -27.89
CA GLU A 117 0.45 24.00 -28.18
C GLU A 117 -0.13 25.40 -27.91
N ARG A 118 0.59 26.21 -27.11
CA ARG A 118 0.13 27.54 -26.68
C ARG A 118 0.65 28.67 -27.56
N SER A 119 1.63 28.38 -28.40
CA SER A 119 2.29 29.37 -29.25
C SER A 119 1.54 29.53 -30.57
N ASP A 120 1.34 30.76 -31.03
CA ASP A 120 0.69 31.02 -32.33
C ASP A 120 1.65 30.94 -33.54
N GLY A 121 2.96 30.78 -33.32
CA GLY A 121 3.96 30.67 -34.40
C GLY A 121 4.17 31.96 -35.23
N LEU A 122 3.46 33.05 -34.90
CA LEU A 122 3.47 34.34 -35.61
C LEU A 122 4.68 35.21 -35.22
N PHE A 123 5.90 34.67 -35.35
CA PHE A 123 7.13 35.44 -35.14
C PHE A 123 7.84 35.74 -36.46
N LYS A 124 8.44 36.93 -36.57
CA LYS A 124 9.25 37.32 -37.73
C LYS A 124 10.67 36.78 -37.60
N ASN A 125 11.06 35.88 -38.50
CA ASN A 125 12.43 35.38 -38.57
C ASN A 125 13.34 36.40 -39.26
N SER A 126 14.31 36.93 -38.52
CA SER A 126 15.28 37.93 -39.03
C SER A 126 16.71 37.41 -39.02
N ALA A 127 16.90 36.09 -38.92
CA ALA A 127 18.22 35.48 -38.94
C ALA A 127 18.88 35.70 -40.31
N LYS A 128 20.15 36.14 -40.29
CA LYS A 128 20.99 36.32 -41.49
C LYS A 128 21.75 35.05 -41.87
N ASP A 129 21.94 34.16 -40.90
CA ASP A 129 22.58 32.86 -41.08
C ASP A 129 21.54 31.84 -41.58
N GLU A 130 21.88 31.12 -42.65
CA GLU A 130 20.98 30.19 -43.34
C GLU A 130 20.59 28.99 -42.47
N GLN A 131 21.52 28.49 -41.66
CA GLN A 131 21.27 27.33 -40.79
C GLN A 131 20.31 27.72 -39.68
N ILE A 132 20.54 28.88 -39.06
CA ILE A 132 19.67 29.41 -38.02
C ILE A 132 18.29 29.73 -38.60
N TYR A 133 18.24 30.37 -39.77
CA TYR A 133 16.98 30.69 -40.44
C TYR A 133 16.12 29.44 -40.63
N THR A 134 16.72 28.37 -41.15
CA THR A 134 16.05 27.09 -41.40
C THR A 134 15.52 26.43 -40.12
N LEU A 135 16.28 26.50 -39.02
CA LEU A 135 15.84 25.94 -37.73
C LEU A 135 14.60 26.65 -37.19
N PHE A 136 14.53 27.99 -37.33
CA PHE A 136 13.37 28.76 -36.90
C PHE A 136 12.12 28.45 -37.73
N GLU A 137 12.27 28.22 -39.04
CA GLU A 137 11.12 27.83 -39.89
C GLU A 137 10.61 26.42 -39.54
N LYS A 138 11.51 25.46 -39.29
CA LYS A 138 11.13 24.11 -38.79
C LYS A 138 10.42 24.16 -37.44
N LEU A 139 10.82 25.08 -36.57
CA LEU A 139 10.16 25.31 -35.29
C LEU A 139 8.74 25.87 -35.51
N ARG A 140 8.55 26.80 -36.45
CA ARG A 140 7.21 27.30 -36.82
C ARG A 140 6.31 26.17 -37.34
N GLU A 141 6.82 25.29 -38.19
CA GLU A 141 6.08 24.12 -38.69
C GLU A 141 5.64 23.20 -37.55
N SER A 142 6.54 22.94 -36.59
CA SER A 142 6.27 22.08 -35.43
C SER A 142 5.20 22.67 -34.51
N ILE A 143 5.20 24.00 -34.33
CA ILE A 143 4.17 24.71 -33.55
C ILE A 143 2.81 24.60 -34.25
N ASN A 144 2.75 24.84 -35.57
CA ASN A 144 1.52 24.77 -36.33
C ASN A 144 0.93 23.35 -36.42
N ALA A 145 1.76 22.31 -36.41
CA ALA A 145 1.32 20.92 -36.46
C ALA A 145 0.73 20.41 -35.13
N ASN A 146 1.11 21.03 -34.00
CA ASN A 146 0.67 20.66 -32.65
C ASN A 146 -0.46 21.55 -32.11
N ARG A 147 -0.97 22.48 -32.92
CA ARG A 147 -2.16 23.29 -32.67
C ARG A 147 -3.43 22.49 -32.97
#